data_AF-I4DKX2-F1
#
_entry.id   AF-I4DKX2-F1
#
_cell.length_a   1.000
_cell.length_b   1.000
_cell.length_c   1.000
_cell.angle_alpha   90.00
_cell.angle_beta   90.00
_cell.angle_gamma   90.00
#
_symmetry.space_group_name_H-M   'P 1'
#
loop_
_entity.id
_entity.type
_entity.pdbx_description
1 polymer ?
#
loop_
_entity_poly.entity_id
_entity_poly.type
_entity_poly.pdbx_seq_one_letter_code
_entity_poly.pdbx_strand_id
1 'polypeptide(L)'
;MTVNNTIAHQRLILTGDRERFKDLLMRRLIECGWRDQVRMLCREAVKENEGGNVNFDTLVSRVTPRARALVPDTVKKELLQKIKTHLLTPKD
;
A
#
# COMPACT_ATOMS: atom_id res chain seq x y z
N MET A 1 2.99 -10.71 9.78
CA MET A 1 1.79 -9.89 9.51
C MET A 1 1.40 -9.21 10.81
N THR A 2 1.64 -7.91 10.97
CA THR A 2 1.16 -7.17 12.14
C THR A 2 -0.34 -6.97 12.00
N VAL A 3 -1.13 -7.83 12.63
CA VAL A 3 -2.56 -7.58 12.83
C VAL A 3 -2.63 -6.55 13.95
N ASN A 4 -2.66 -5.26 13.60
CA ASN A 4 -2.79 -4.21 14.60
C ASN A 4 -4.17 -4.34 15.25
N ASN A 5 -4.19 -4.88 16.47
CA ASN A 5 -5.37 -5.30 17.21
C ASN A 5 -5.97 -4.14 18.03
N THR A 6 -6.27 -3.02 17.37
CA THR A 6 -6.93 -1.88 18.01
C THR A 6 -8.44 -1.94 17.76
N ILE A 7 -9.23 -1.44 18.71
CA ILE A 7 -10.71 -1.34 18.59
C ILE A 7 -11.09 -0.61 17.29
N ALA A 8 -10.33 0.43 16.91
CA ALA A 8 -10.52 1.15 15.65
C ALA A 8 -10.33 0.25 14.42
N HIS A 9 -9.29 -0.60 14.39
CA HIS A 9 -9.06 -1.51 13.26
C HIS A 9 -10.16 -2.56 13.15
N GLN A 10 -10.61 -3.13 14.27
CA GLN A 10 -11.72 -4.08 14.28
C GLN A 10 -13.03 -3.43 13.80
N ARG A 11 -13.33 -2.21 14.25
CA ARG A 11 -14.50 -1.45 13.80
C ARG A 11 -14.49 -1.23 12.28
N LEU A 12 -13.33 -0.85 11.71
CA LEU A 12 -13.18 -0.67 10.27
C LEU A 12 -13.37 -1.96 9.47
N ILE A 13 -12.99 -3.12 10.03
CA ILE A 13 -13.24 -4.43 9.41
C ILE A 13 -14.73 -4.77 9.44
N LEU A 14 -15.35 -4.71 10.62
CA LEU A 14 -16.76 -5.14 10.80
C LEU A 14 -17.75 -4.30 9.99
N THR A 15 -17.40 -3.05 9.71
CA THR A 15 -18.21 -2.13 8.92
C THR A 15 -17.91 -2.20 7.41
N GLY A 16 -16.91 -2.98 6.99
CA GLY A 16 -16.44 -3.03 5.59
C GLY A 16 -15.70 -1.78 5.12
N ASP A 17 -15.49 -0.80 6.01
CA ASP A 17 -14.84 0.47 5.68
C ASP A 17 -13.35 0.29 5.36
N ARG A 18 -12.72 -0.76 5.89
CA ARG A 18 -11.33 -1.12 5.57
C ARG A 18 -11.14 -1.40 4.07
N GLU A 19 -12.03 -2.18 3.47
CA GLU A 19 -12.01 -2.52 2.05
C GLU A 19 -12.18 -1.26 1.20
N ARG A 20 -13.09 -0.37 1.60
CA ARG A 20 -13.29 0.94 0.94
C ARG A 20 -12.02 1.80 0.98
N PHE A 21 -11.32 1.86 2.11
CA PHE A 21 -10.05 2.58 2.22
C PHE A 21 -8.92 1.93 1.42
N LYS A 22 -8.90 0.59 1.36
CA LYS A 22 -7.96 -0.15 0.51
C LYS A 22 -8.15 0.19 -0.97
N ASP A 23 -9.40 0.19 -1.45
CA ASP A 23 -9.71 0.52 -2.84
C ASP A 23 -9.34 1.96 -3.19
N LEU A 24 -9.59 2.89 -2.28
CA LEU A 24 -9.15 4.28 -2.42
C LEU A 24 -7.63 4.36 -2.54
N LEU A 25 -6.88 3.71 -1.64
CA LEU A 25 -5.43 3.68 -1.70
C LEU A 25 -4.93 3.09 -3.02
N MET A 26 -5.49 1.96 -3.46
CA MET A 26 -5.13 1.34 -4.74
C MET A 26 -5.35 2.29 -5.91
N ARG A 27 -6.48 3.00 -5.93
CA ARG A 27 -6.77 3.99 -6.99
C ARG A 27 -5.75 5.14 -6.98
N ARG A 28 -5.43 5.70 -5.81
CA ARG A 28 -4.42 6.77 -5.69
C ARG A 28 -3.03 6.35 -6.11
N LEU A 29 -2.61 5.12 -5.78
CA LEU A 29 -1.33 4.56 -6.21
C LEU A 29 -1.26 4.33 -7.73
N ILE A 30 -2.39 4.08 -8.39
CA ILE A 30 -2.45 4.01 -9.85
C ILE A 30 -2.36 5.43 -10.44
N GLU A 31 -3.19 6.35 -9.95
CA GLU A 31 -3.28 7.72 -10.46
C GLU A 31 -1.96 8.50 -10.32
N CYS A 32 -1.21 8.30 -9.22
CA CYS A 32 0.09 8.94 -9.04
C CYS A 32 1.26 8.23 -9.76
N GLY A 33 0.98 7.18 -10.53
CA GLY A 33 1.99 6.42 -11.30
C GLY A 33 2.83 5.45 -10.47
N TRP A 34 2.57 5.29 -9.17
CA TRP A 34 3.33 4.38 -8.30
C TRP A 34 3.32 2.94 -8.82
N ARG A 35 2.18 2.47 -9.33
CA ARG A 35 2.09 1.09 -9.88
C ARG A 35 3.07 0.87 -11.04
N ASP A 36 3.22 1.85 -11.92
CA ASP A 36 4.13 1.75 -13.06
C ASP A 36 5.59 1.88 -12.63
N GLN A 37 5.88 2.74 -11.65
CA GLN A 37 7.20 2.82 -11.03
C GLN A 37 7.61 1.47 -10.42
N VAL A 38 6.74 0.83 -9.65
CA VAL A 38 7.02 -0.49 -9.07
C VAL A 38 7.22 -1.56 -10.14
N ARG A 39 6.47 -1.50 -11.24
CA ARG A 39 6.68 -2.39 -12.39
C ARG A 39 8.07 -2.19 -13.00
N MET A 40 8.56 -0.95 -13.11
CA MET A 40 9.92 -0.66 -13.58
C MET A 40 10.97 -1.20 -12.61
N LEU A 41 10.78 -1.00 -11.29
CA LEU A 41 11.65 -1.57 -10.26
C LEU A 41 11.78 -3.10 -10.37
N CYS A 42 10.67 -3.80 -10.64
CA CYS A 42 10.71 -5.24 -10.86
C CYS A 42 11.54 -5.61 -12.10
N ARG A 43 11.41 -4.88 -13.20
CA ARG A 43 12.19 -5.14 -14.43
C ARG A 43 13.68 -4.88 -14.22
N GLU A 44 14.03 -3.79 -13.54
CA GLU A 44 15.41 -3.49 -13.14
C GLU A 44 15.99 -4.60 -12.28
N ALA A 45 15.27 -5.01 -11.23
CA ALA A 45 15.72 -6.06 -10.33
C ALA A 45 15.92 -7.41 -11.04
N VAL A 46 15.15 -7.72 -12.08
CA VAL A 46 15.37 -8.92 -12.90
C VAL A 46 16.63 -8.77 -13.77
N LYS A 47 16.81 -7.62 -14.44
CA LYS A 47 17.99 -7.35 -15.28
C LYS A 47 19.30 -7.33 -14.49
N GLU A 48 19.30 -6.74 -13.31
CA GLU A 48 20.48 -6.68 -12.41
C GLU A 48 20.95 -8.07 -11.94
N ASN A 49 20.11 -9.10 -12.05
CA ASN A 49 20.45 -10.48 -11.74
C ASN A 49 20.66 -11.34 -13.00
N GLU A 50 20.97 -10.74 -14.16
CA GLU A 50 21.32 -11.47 -15.38
C GLU A 50 22.51 -12.43 -15.10
N GLY A 51 22.20 -13.73 -14.98
CA GLY A 51 23.14 -14.80 -14.62
C GLY A 51 22.79 -15.59 -13.36
N GLY A 52 21.84 -15.13 -12.53
CA GLY A 52 21.37 -15.80 -11.32
C GLY A 52 19.91 -16.25 -11.39
N ASN A 53 19.52 -17.22 -10.55
CA ASN A 53 18.13 -17.70 -10.50
C ASN A 53 17.24 -16.69 -9.73
N VAL A 54 16.51 -15.84 -10.44
CA VAL A 54 15.55 -14.90 -9.82
C VAL A 54 14.26 -15.63 -9.51
N ASN A 55 14.00 -15.85 -8.22
CA ASN A 55 12.71 -16.33 -7.73
C ASN A 55 11.84 -15.18 -7.18
N PHE A 56 10.55 -15.47 -7.00
CA PHE A 56 9.57 -14.49 -6.55
C PHE A 56 9.95 -13.85 -5.21
N ASP A 57 10.38 -14.63 -4.23
CA ASP A 57 10.71 -14.13 -2.89
C ASP A 57 11.89 -13.17 -2.90
N THR A 58 12.90 -13.44 -3.75
CA THR A 58 14.04 -12.54 -3.95
C THR A 58 13.61 -11.24 -4.61
N LEU A 59 12.68 -11.30 -5.57
CA LEU A 59 12.13 -10.10 -6.21
C LEU A 59 11.34 -9.26 -5.21
N VAL A 60 10.47 -9.90 -4.41
CA VAL A 60 9.68 -9.23 -3.37
C VAL A 60 10.57 -8.58 -2.32
N SER A 61 11.59 -9.29 -1.82
CA SER A 61 12.48 -8.75 -0.78
C SER A 61 13.26 -7.54 -1.26
N ARG A 62 13.70 -7.52 -2.53
CA ARG A 62 14.40 -6.38 -3.12
C ARG A 62 13.48 -5.20 -3.46
N VAL A 63 12.33 -5.46 -4.07
CA VAL A 63 11.46 -4.39 -4.60
C VAL A 63 10.62 -3.75 -3.51
N THR A 64 10.14 -4.51 -2.51
CA THR A 64 9.24 -4.01 -1.46
C THR A 64 9.74 -2.76 -0.72
N PRO A 65 10.99 -2.69 -0.22
CA PRO A 65 11.47 -1.48 0.47
C PRO A 65 11.50 -0.25 -0.45
N ARG A 66 11.95 -0.39 -1.70
CA ARG A 66 11.96 0.68 -2.72
C ARG A 66 10.53 1.13 -3.04
N ALA A 67 9.63 0.18 -3.28
CA ALA A 67 8.22 0.44 -3.53
C ALA A 67 7.55 1.21 -2.37
N ARG A 68 7.81 0.82 -1.12
CA ARG A 68 7.27 1.55 0.06
C ARG A 68 7.78 2.97 0.16
N ALA A 69 9.05 3.21 -0.16
CA ALA A 69 9.65 4.54 -0.15
C ALA A 69 9.04 5.47 -1.22
N LEU A 70 8.63 4.91 -2.36
CA LEU A 70 8.00 5.67 -3.46
C LEU A 70 6.57 6.12 -3.18
N VAL A 71 5.91 5.65 -2.10
CA VAL A 71 4.55 6.08 -1.80
C VAL A 71 4.56 7.57 -1.41
N PRO A 72 3.88 8.46 -2.17
CA PRO A 72 3.90 9.89 -1.88
C PRO A 72 3.25 10.21 -0.54
N ASP A 73 3.80 11.18 0.19
CA ASP A 73 3.24 11.61 1.47
C ASP A 73 1.86 12.24 1.33
N THR A 74 1.56 12.83 0.17
CA THR A 74 0.22 13.33 -0.16
C THR A 74 -0.84 12.22 -0.10
N VAL A 75 -0.53 11.04 -0.65
CA VAL A 75 -1.42 9.86 -0.61
C VAL A 75 -1.59 9.36 0.83
N LYS A 76 -0.49 9.27 1.59
CA LYS A 76 -0.54 8.85 3.01
C LYS A 76 -1.38 9.81 3.85
N LYS A 77 -1.20 11.12 3.67
CA LYS A 77 -1.93 12.17 4.37
C LYS A 77 -3.42 12.16 4.02
N GLU A 78 -3.77 12.06 2.73
CA GLU A 78 -5.18 11.96 2.30
C GLU A 78 -5.86 10.74 2.94
N LEU A 79 -5.23 9.57 2.87
CA LEU A 79 -5.80 8.35 3.43
C LEU A 79 -5.97 8.46 4.95
N LEU A 80 -4.96 8.95 5.66
CA LEU A 80 -5.02 9.15 7.10
C LEU A 80 -6.13 10.13 7.50
N GLN A 81 -6.26 11.24 6.77
CA GLN A 81 -7.30 12.23 7.02
C GLN A 81 -8.69 11.62 6.85
N LYS A 82 -8.93 10.87 5.77
CA LYS A 82 -10.24 10.23 5.52
C LYS A 82 -10.57 9.17 6.58
N ILE A 83 -9.59 8.38 7.01
CA ILE A 83 -9.77 7.42 8.11
C ILE A 83 -10.12 8.17 9.40
N LYS A 84 -9.40 9.24 9.74
CA LYS A 84 -9.68 10.05 10.95
C LYS A 84 -11.08 10.64 10.91
N THR A 85 -11.45 11.30 9.81
CA THR A 85 -12.80 11.86 9.64
C THR A 85 -13.85 10.78 9.83
N HIS A 86 -13.70 9.64 9.18
CA HIS A 86 -14.65 8.54 9.30
C HIS A 86 -14.79 7.96 10.72
N LEU A 87 -13.70 7.90 11.47
CA LEU A 87 -13.72 7.40 12.86
C LEU A 87 -14.28 8.42 13.86
N LEU A 88 -14.10 9.71 13.59
CA LEU A 88 -14.47 10.81 14.48
C LEU A 88 -15.88 11.36 14.21
N THR A 89 -16.43 11.17 13.01
CA THR A 89 -17.81 11.56 12.72
C THR A 89 -18.77 10.62 13.45
N PRO A 90 -19.66 11.14 14.32
CA PRO A 90 -20.75 10.36 14.90
C PRO A 90 -21.61 9.78 13.78
N LYS A 91 -21.94 8.50 13.86
CA LYS A 91 -22.99 7.90 13.03
C LYS A 91 -24.27 7.95 13.86
N ASP A 92 -25.29 8.66 13.37
CA ASP A 92 -26.65 8.65 13.93
C ASP A 92 -27.26 7.24 13.87
#